data_AF-A0A6A6GWT8-F1
#
_entry.id   AF-A0A6A6GWT8-F1
#
_cell.length_a   1.000
_cell.length_b   1.000
_cell.length_c   1.000
_cell.angle_alpha   90.00
_cell.angle_beta   90.00
_cell.angle_gamma   90.00
#
_symmetry.space_group_name_H-M   'P 1'
#
loop_
_entity.id
_entity.type
_entity.pdbx_description
1 polymer ?
#
loop_
_entity_poly.entity_id
_entity_poly.type
_entity_poly.pdbx_seq_one_letter_code
_entity_poly.pdbx_strand_id
1 'polypeptide(L)'
;MVLRKDLGEGCTHFQVVCEDCGEEVVKRDLRTHWDKECTRSTRMCPDCGIEVLRRDCEDHTSNECLQAIRSCSGASYGCDITAKREELEKHKRTCPLATLTPFLEAQKRRQDELQTSHDLLQRKYNILEGGLNSIQDMLYSTPTASGTHGREHSSTEDNVQNSDAASSQTDIAGDHSTDSNLHATSSDPTAPLLSLIESLREDIARVSASVADLDSRHSMMITNDGLRAREDMAHANAAINGLRVQLHWLVSARMQQQRQGVQQQGATAASAAGSSAGPGVVRRLSDSVRQETKL
;
A
#
# COMPACT_ATOMS: atom_id res chain seq x y z
N MET A 1 -2.14 61.45 -0.99
CA MET A 1 -1.09 62.45 -0.73
C MET A 1 0.22 61.91 -1.26
N VAL A 2 0.77 62.51 -2.33
CA VAL A 2 2.09 62.14 -2.87
C VAL A 2 3.13 63.01 -2.15
N LEU A 3 4.18 62.39 -1.59
CA LEU A 3 5.25 63.11 -0.90
C LEU A 3 6.10 63.91 -1.91
N ARG A 4 6.54 65.10 -1.50
CA ARG A 4 7.25 66.13 -2.29
C ARG A 4 8.62 65.73 -2.89
N LYS A 5 8.97 64.44 -2.90
CA LYS A 5 10.29 63.98 -3.38
C LYS A 5 10.29 63.44 -4.82
N ASP A 6 9.11 63.25 -5.42
CA ASP A 6 8.96 62.58 -6.72
C ASP A 6 8.47 63.51 -7.86
N LEU A 7 8.58 64.83 -7.69
CA LEU A 7 8.02 65.85 -8.62
C LEU A 7 8.77 66.00 -9.96
N GLY A 8 9.80 65.19 -10.22
CA GLY A 8 10.61 65.22 -11.46
C GLY A 8 10.56 63.95 -12.31
N GLU A 9 9.99 62.86 -11.80
CA GLU A 9 9.79 61.63 -12.54
C GLU A 9 8.29 61.50 -12.82
N GLY A 10 7.91 61.66 -14.09
CA GLY A 10 6.50 61.64 -14.51
C GLY A 10 5.72 60.42 -13.98
N CYS A 11 4.39 60.52 -14.04
CA CYS A 11 3.44 59.56 -13.48
C CYS A 11 3.90 58.09 -13.64
N THR A 12 4.23 57.42 -12.54
CA THR A 12 4.74 56.04 -12.50
C THR A 12 3.64 54.97 -12.63
N HIS A 13 2.43 55.37 -13.05
CA HIS A 13 1.23 54.54 -13.18
C HIS A 13 0.97 54.06 -14.62
N PHE A 14 2.01 53.77 -15.38
CA PHE A 14 1.86 53.10 -16.68
C PHE A 14 2.26 51.63 -16.56
N GLN A 15 1.62 50.81 -17.40
CA GLN A 15 1.86 49.37 -17.46
C GLN A 15 3.17 49.09 -18.22
N VAL A 16 3.95 48.15 -17.69
CA VAL A 16 5.20 47.67 -18.25
C VAL A 16 5.15 46.14 -18.23
N VAL A 17 5.61 45.50 -19.30
CA VAL A 17 5.69 44.05 -19.39
C VAL A 17 6.93 43.58 -18.62
N CYS A 18 6.77 42.60 -17.73
CA CYS A 18 7.89 41.96 -17.04
C CYS A 18 8.68 41.07 -18.03
N GLU A 19 10.00 41.22 -18.09
CA GLU A 19 10.86 40.49 -19.03
C GLU A 19 10.92 38.98 -18.74
N ASP A 20 10.72 38.57 -17.48
CA ASP A 20 10.85 37.17 -17.05
C ASP A 20 9.53 36.38 -17.15
N CYS A 21 8.40 37.00 -16.80
CA CYS A 21 7.08 36.33 -16.82
C CYS A 21 6.15 36.78 -17.95
N GLY A 22 6.43 37.90 -18.61
CA GLY A 22 5.58 38.47 -19.66
C GLY A 22 4.28 39.11 -19.18
N GLU A 23 4.08 39.26 -17.86
CA GLU A 23 2.87 39.88 -17.29
C GLU A 23 2.96 41.41 -17.31
N GLU A 24 1.81 42.07 -17.55
CA GLU A 24 1.68 43.53 -17.53
C GLU A 24 1.51 44.03 -16.10
N VAL A 25 2.52 44.72 -15.58
CA VAL A 25 2.56 45.24 -14.22
C VAL A 25 2.79 46.75 -14.23
N VAL A 26 2.20 47.48 -13.30
CA VAL A 26 2.42 48.93 -13.16
C VAL A 26 3.88 49.18 -12.78
N LYS A 27 4.57 50.16 -13.41
CA LYS A 27 6.00 50.44 -13.16
C LYS A 27 6.35 50.62 -11.68
N ARG A 28 5.45 51.18 -10.87
CA ARG A 28 5.59 51.26 -9.41
C ARG A 28 5.73 49.89 -8.75
N ASP A 29 4.93 48.94 -9.19
CA ASP A 29 4.79 47.61 -8.58
C ASP A 29 5.67 46.57 -9.29
N LEU A 30 6.40 46.96 -10.35
CA LEU A 30 7.32 46.07 -11.07
C LEU A 30 8.39 45.46 -10.13
N ARG A 31 8.90 46.25 -9.19
CA ARG A 31 9.88 45.78 -8.20
C ARG A 31 9.26 44.80 -7.21
N THR A 32 8.04 45.08 -6.72
CA THR A 32 7.33 44.17 -5.82
C THR A 32 6.88 42.91 -6.55
N HIS A 33 6.58 43.00 -7.84
CA HIS A 33 6.28 41.87 -8.68
C HIS A 33 7.53 40.98 -8.85
N TRP A 34 8.66 41.53 -9.29
CA TRP A 34 9.93 40.79 -9.38
C TRP A 34 10.31 40.13 -8.06
N ASP A 35 10.18 40.84 -6.94
CA ASP A 35 10.50 40.27 -5.65
C ASP A 35 9.46 39.20 -5.25
N LYS A 36 8.16 39.50 -5.25
CA LYS A 36 7.17 38.67 -4.53
C LYS A 36 6.28 37.80 -5.41
N GLU A 37 5.98 38.22 -6.65
CA GLU A 37 4.88 37.67 -7.45
C GLU A 37 5.34 37.01 -8.75
N CYS A 38 6.52 37.38 -9.27
CA CYS A 38 7.04 36.87 -10.51
C CYS A 38 7.38 35.39 -10.38
N THR A 39 6.59 34.56 -11.05
CA THR A 39 6.68 33.10 -11.01
C THR A 39 7.97 32.56 -11.64
N ARG A 40 8.55 33.31 -12.60
CA ARG A 40 9.76 32.96 -13.34
C ARG A 40 11.02 33.67 -12.83
N SER A 41 10.89 34.50 -11.80
CA SER A 41 12.04 35.11 -11.14
C SER A 41 12.89 34.03 -10.47
N THR A 42 14.19 34.07 -10.69
CA THR A 42 15.15 33.22 -9.99
C THR A 42 15.51 33.82 -8.64
N ARG A 43 15.62 32.98 -7.63
CA ARG A 43 16.15 33.32 -6.31
C ARG A 43 17.27 32.37 -5.94
N MET A 44 18.21 32.87 -5.16
CA MET A 44 19.26 32.03 -4.58
C MET A 44 18.68 31.25 -3.40
N CYS A 45 18.89 29.94 -3.39
CA CYS A 45 18.55 29.12 -2.23
C CYS A 45 19.41 29.50 -1.02
N PRO A 46 18.83 29.71 0.17
CA PRO A 46 19.57 30.13 1.37
C PRO A 46 20.57 29.08 1.87
N ASP A 47 20.35 27.81 1.56
CA ASP A 47 21.16 26.70 2.09
C ASP A 47 22.29 26.26 1.14
N CYS A 48 22.07 26.35 -0.18
CA CYS A 48 23.04 25.91 -1.20
C CYS A 48 23.58 27.02 -2.11
N GLY A 49 22.95 28.21 -2.11
CA GLY A 49 23.35 29.34 -2.96
C GLY A 49 23.10 29.16 -4.46
N ILE A 50 22.42 28.10 -4.88
CA ILE A 50 22.08 27.86 -6.30
C ILE A 50 20.91 28.76 -6.70
N GLU A 51 20.98 29.30 -7.92
CA GLU A 51 19.87 30.03 -8.54
C GLU A 51 18.77 29.04 -8.94
N VAL A 52 17.61 29.14 -8.29
CA VAL A 52 16.44 28.29 -8.52
C VAL A 52 15.25 29.20 -8.81
N LEU A 53 14.35 28.76 -9.69
CA LEU A 53 13.09 29.46 -9.93
C LEU A 53 12.31 29.60 -8.63
N ARG A 54 11.69 30.77 -8.39
CA ARG A 54 10.94 31.04 -7.15
C ARG A 54 9.85 30.00 -6.88
N ARG A 55 9.20 29.48 -7.92
CA ARG A 55 8.23 28.38 -7.83
C ARG A 55 8.88 27.09 -7.32
N ASP A 56 10.07 26.79 -7.81
CA ASP A 56 10.76 25.53 -7.57
C ASP A 56 11.68 25.62 -6.35
N CYS A 57 11.80 26.79 -5.70
CA CYS A 57 12.61 26.95 -4.49
C CYS A 57 12.13 26.07 -3.33
N GLU A 58 10.81 25.88 -3.18
CA GLU A 58 10.25 25.04 -2.12
C GLU A 58 10.48 23.55 -2.41
N ASP A 59 10.28 23.14 -3.66
CA ASP A 59 10.58 21.80 -4.15
C ASP A 59 12.08 21.49 -4.07
N HIS A 60 12.92 22.47 -4.42
CA HIS A 60 14.36 22.36 -4.30
C HIS A 60 14.77 22.23 -2.84
N THR A 61 14.27 23.08 -1.94
CA THR A 61 14.62 23.03 -0.51
C THR A 61 14.15 21.72 0.12
N SER A 62 13.01 21.18 -0.31
CA SER A 62 12.44 19.92 0.21
C SER A 62 13.11 18.66 -0.35
N ASN A 63 13.37 18.60 -1.66
CA ASN A 63 13.73 17.35 -2.34
C ASN A 63 15.16 17.32 -2.90
N GLU A 64 15.70 18.46 -3.34
CA GLU A 64 16.93 18.50 -4.14
C GLU A 64 18.14 19.09 -3.40
N CYS A 65 17.91 20.00 -2.44
CA CYS A 65 18.96 20.73 -1.77
C CYS A 65 19.77 19.80 -0.85
N LEU A 66 21.06 19.65 -1.18
CA LEU A 66 21.99 18.80 -0.46
C LEU A 66 22.46 19.41 0.88
N GLN A 67 22.43 20.73 0.97
CA GLN A 67 22.88 21.48 2.14
C GLN A 67 21.74 21.83 3.11
N ALA A 68 20.49 21.53 2.75
CA ALA A 68 19.35 21.71 3.62
C ALA A 68 19.47 20.82 4.87
N ILE A 69 19.22 21.42 6.04
CA ILE A 69 19.25 20.71 7.32
C ILE A 69 17.92 19.95 7.46
N ARG A 70 18.02 18.63 7.60
CA ARG A 70 16.86 17.74 7.78
C ARG A 70 17.08 16.82 8.98
N SER A 71 15.99 16.30 9.53
CA SER A 71 16.03 15.26 10.54
C SER A 71 16.26 13.89 9.88
N CYS A 72 16.86 12.96 10.62
CA CYS A 72 16.94 11.57 10.22
C CYS A 72 15.55 10.97 9.94
N SER A 73 15.44 10.01 9.02
CA SER A 73 14.18 9.29 8.75
C SER A 73 13.65 8.56 10.00
N GLY A 74 14.57 8.15 10.89
CA GLY A 74 14.24 7.56 12.18
C GLY A 74 13.81 8.57 13.26
N ALA A 75 13.64 9.87 12.94
CA ALA A 75 13.24 10.88 13.93
C ALA A 75 11.86 10.59 14.53
N SER A 76 10.93 10.03 13.75
CA SER A 76 9.63 9.54 14.24
C SER A 76 9.74 8.41 15.27
N TYR A 77 10.87 7.71 15.28
CA TYR A 77 11.16 6.58 16.17
C TYR A 77 12.23 6.94 17.23
N GLY A 78 12.60 8.22 17.38
CA GLY A 78 13.50 8.70 18.43
C GLY A 78 14.95 8.94 18.04
N CYS A 79 15.26 9.16 16.76
CA CYS A 79 16.59 9.63 16.35
C CYS A 79 16.68 11.17 16.40
N ASP A 80 17.54 11.70 17.27
CA ASP A 80 17.67 13.15 17.50
C ASP A 80 18.60 13.88 16.50
N ILE A 81 19.17 13.16 15.53
CA ILE A 81 20.17 13.73 14.62
C ILE A 81 19.50 14.54 13.51
N THR A 82 19.78 15.84 13.54
CA THR A 82 19.50 16.80 12.46
C THR A 82 20.80 17.25 11.82
N ALA A 83 20.97 16.99 10.53
CA ALA A 83 22.18 17.31 9.80
C ALA A 83 21.87 17.67 8.35
N LYS A 84 22.89 18.10 7.62
CA LYS A 84 22.79 18.32 6.17
C LYS A 84 22.50 17.01 5.44
N ARG A 85 21.82 17.06 4.30
CA ARG A 85 21.45 15.85 3.54
C ARG A 85 22.65 14.95 3.22
N GLU A 86 23.81 15.52 2.89
CA GLU A 86 25.04 14.76 2.63
C GLU A 86 25.53 13.96 3.85
N GLU A 87 25.44 14.55 5.04
CA GLU A 87 25.81 13.90 6.30
C GLU A 87 24.76 12.89 6.74
N LEU A 88 23.48 13.18 6.46
CA LEU A 88 22.38 12.25 6.69
C LEU A 88 22.51 10.97 5.85
N GLU A 89 22.99 11.01 4.61
CA GLU A 89 23.21 9.80 3.81
C GLU A 89 24.29 8.88 4.43
N LYS A 90 25.33 9.46 5.03
CA LYS A 90 26.34 8.71 5.79
C LYS A 90 25.75 8.17 7.11
N HIS A 91 24.94 8.99 7.78
CA HIS A 91 24.26 8.61 9.02
C HIS A 91 23.23 7.50 8.80
N LYS A 92 22.46 7.50 7.70
CA LYS A 92 21.47 6.47 7.35
C LYS A 92 22.06 5.06 7.35
N ARG A 93 23.32 4.90 6.94
CA ARG A 93 24.04 3.61 6.95
C ARG A 93 24.51 3.18 8.34
N THR A 94 24.67 4.14 9.25
CA THR A 94 25.21 3.91 10.61
C THR A 94 24.09 3.86 11.66
N CYS A 95 22.96 4.48 11.37
CA CYS A 95 21.83 4.62 12.28
C CYS A 95 20.94 3.37 12.26
N PRO A 96 20.83 2.62 13.37
CA PRO A 96 19.98 1.44 13.42
C PRO A 96 18.51 1.80 13.17
N LEU A 97 18.04 2.92 13.71
CA LEU A 97 16.67 3.39 13.54
C LEU A 97 16.36 3.74 12.08
N ALA A 98 17.32 4.34 11.35
CA ALA A 98 17.13 4.65 9.93
C ALA A 98 17.02 3.37 9.09
N THR A 99 17.86 2.36 9.38
CA THR A 99 17.81 1.07 8.67
C THR A 99 16.53 0.28 8.94
N LEU A 100 16.00 0.38 10.17
CA LEU A 100 14.77 -0.30 10.57
C LEU A 100 13.50 0.47 10.18
N THR A 101 13.62 1.74 9.80
CA THR A 101 12.50 2.62 9.42
C THR A 101 11.52 1.95 8.43
N PRO A 102 11.93 1.37 7.28
CA PRO A 102 10.98 0.76 6.33
C PRO A 102 10.25 -0.45 6.93
N PHE A 103 10.90 -1.22 7.80
CA PHE A 103 10.27 -2.34 8.48
C PHE A 103 9.27 -1.86 9.55
N LEU A 104 9.65 -0.86 10.35
CA LEU A 104 8.79 -0.27 11.38
C LEU A 104 7.55 0.40 10.76
N GLU A 105 7.71 1.08 9.63
CA GLU A 105 6.59 1.66 8.87
C GLU A 105 5.67 0.57 8.32
N ALA A 106 6.22 -0.51 7.75
CA ALA A 106 5.43 -1.65 7.29
C ALA A 106 4.69 -2.34 8.44
N GLN A 107 5.33 -2.49 9.60
CA GLN A 107 4.71 -3.06 10.80
C GLN A 107 3.60 -2.16 11.33
N LYS A 108 3.82 -0.84 11.37
CA LYS A 108 2.81 0.14 11.77
C LYS A 108 1.59 0.08 10.85
N ARG A 109 1.79 0.04 9.53
CA ARG A 109 0.71 -0.09 8.56
C ARG A 109 -0.12 -1.36 8.80
N ARG A 110 0.54 -2.50 9.03
CA ARG A 110 -0.16 -3.76 9.35
C ARG A 110 -0.96 -3.65 10.64
N GLN A 111 -0.41 -2.98 11.65
CA GLN A 111 -1.11 -2.76 12.92
C GLN A 111 -2.35 -1.89 12.72
N ASP A 112 -2.26 -0.83 11.92
CA ASP A 112 -3.39 0.04 11.60
C ASP A 112 -4.48 -0.72 10.81
N GLU A 113 -4.09 -1.55 9.84
CA GLU A 113 -5.02 -2.44 9.10
C GLU A 113 -5.73 -3.43 10.04
N LEU A 114 -5.01 -4.03 10.99
CA LEU A 114 -5.62 -4.91 11.99
C LEU A 114 -6.55 -4.16 12.94
N GLN A 115 -6.17 -2.96 13.40
CA GLN A 115 -7.01 -2.13 14.27
C GLN A 115 -8.30 -1.72 13.58
N THR A 116 -8.24 -1.28 12.33
CA THR A 116 -9.45 -0.94 11.56
C THR A 116 -10.37 -2.15 11.36
N SER A 117 -9.79 -3.34 11.13
CA SER A 117 -10.57 -4.58 11.03
C SER A 117 -11.23 -4.96 12.36
N HIS A 118 -10.53 -4.78 13.47
CA HIS A 118 -11.04 -5.03 14.82
C HIS A 118 -12.18 -4.06 15.15
N ASP A 119 -11.99 -2.77 14.89
CA ASP A 119 -13.00 -1.73 15.13
C ASP A 119 -14.27 -1.98 14.32
N LEU A 120 -14.13 -2.40 13.06
CA LEU A 120 -15.27 -2.77 12.23
C LEU A 120 -16.02 -3.98 12.82
N LEU A 121 -15.29 -5.01 13.24
CA LEU A 121 -15.90 -6.21 13.81
C LEU A 121 -16.58 -5.90 15.15
N GLN A 122 -15.97 -5.06 15.98
CA GLN A 122 -16.54 -4.61 17.24
C GLN A 122 -17.80 -3.77 17.02
N ARG A 123 -17.84 -2.90 16.01
CA ARG A 123 -19.08 -2.18 15.63
C ARG A 123 -20.18 -3.15 15.21
N LYS A 124 -19.85 -4.15 14.37
CA LYS A 124 -20.82 -5.19 13.98
C LYS A 124 -21.32 -5.98 15.18
N TYR A 125 -20.43 -6.35 16.10
CA TYR A 125 -20.78 -7.04 17.33
C TYR A 125 -21.73 -6.21 18.20
N ASN A 126 -21.41 -4.92 18.44
CA ASN A 126 -22.25 -4.03 19.24
C ASN A 126 -23.66 -3.87 18.65
N ILE A 127 -23.79 -3.84 17.31
CA ILE A 127 -25.10 -3.77 16.63
C ILE A 127 -25.87 -5.08 16.83
N LEU A 128 -25.21 -6.23 16.70
CA LEU A 128 -25.84 -7.54 16.89
C LEU A 128 -26.25 -7.75 18.35
N GLU A 129 -25.38 -7.41 19.30
CA GLU A 129 -25.66 -7.47 20.74
C GLU A 129 -26.80 -6.51 21.10
N GLY A 130 -26.81 -5.29 20.56
CA GLY A 130 -27.92 -4.34 20.73
C GLY A 130 -29.24 -4.86 20.14
N GLY A 131 -29.20 -5.49 18.98
CA GLY A 131 -30.36 -6.14 18.36
C GLY A 131 -30.89 -7.31 19.20
N LEU A 132 -30.00 -8.16 19.71
CA LEU A 132 -30.37 -9.27 20.60
C LEU A 132 -30.94 -8.78 21.93
N ASN A 133 -30.34 -7.76 22.55
CA ASN A 133 -30.87 -7.16 23.78
C ASN A 133 -32.23 -6.51 23.56
N SER A 134 -32.48 -5.88 22.41
CA SER A 134 -33.79 -5.34 22.04
C SER A 134 -34.84 -6.43 21.86
N ILE A 135 -34.49 -7.53 21.19
CA ILE A 135 -35.38 -8.70 21.07
C ILE A 135 -35.64 -9.31 22.45
N GLN A 136 -34.59 -9.44 23.28
CA GLN A 136 -34.72 -9.92 24.65
C GLN A 136 -35.67 -9.01 25.46
N ASP A 137 -35.52 -7.69 25.38
CA ASP A 137 -36.40 -6.75 26.08
C ASP A 137 -37.86 -6.90 25.61
N MET A 138 -38.12 -7.01 24.31
CA MET A 138 -39.49 -7.26 23.81
C MET A 138 -40.08 -8.60 24.27
N LEU A 139 -39.26 -9.63 24.45
CA LEU A 139 -39.71 -10.96 24.86
C LEU A 139 -39.87 -11.11 26.38
N TYR A 140 -39.03 -10.43 27.17
CA TYR A 140 -39.03 -10.53 28.63
C TYR A 140 -39.72 -9.35 29.33
N SER A 141 -39.97 -8.22 28.64
CA SER A 141 -40.92 -7.19 29.08
C SER A 141 -42.36 -7.67 28.89
N THR A 142 -42.75 -8.62 29.74
CA THR A 142 -44.17 -8.93 29.93
C THR A 142 -44.82 -7.84 30.78
N PRO A 143 -45.99 -7.29 30.39
CA PRO A 143 -46.73 -6.39 31.25
C PRO A 143 -47.24 -7.21 32.43
N THR A 144 -46.59 -7.09 33.58
CA THR A 144 -47.23 -7.44 34.85
C THR A 144 -48.32 -6.40 35.09
N ALA A 145 -49.54 -6.73 34.69
CA ALA A 145 -50.71 -5.93 35.03
C ALA A 145 -50.90 -5.95 36.56
N SER A 146 -50.59 -4.84 37.24
CA SER A 146 -51.36 -4.35 38.39
C SER A 146 -50.97 -2.91 38.78
N GLY A 147 -51.95 -2.00 38.81
CA GLY A 147 -51.86 -0.66 39.41
C GLY A 147 -52.19 0.49 38.44
N THR A 148 -53.44 0.63 37.97
CA THR A 148 -54.45 1.59 38.48
C THR A 148 -54.00 3.04 38.70
N HIS A 149 -54.68 3.94 37.96
CA HIS A 149 -54.87 5.40 38.13
C HIS A 149 -53.84 6.35 37.53
N GLY A 150 -54.34 7.25 36.65
CA GLY A 150 -53.62 8.47 36.29
C GLY A 150 -53.98 9.09 34.94
N ARG A 151 -55.28 9.28 34.64
CA ARG A 151 -55.71 10.17 33.56
C ARG A 151 -55.52 11.61 34.04
N GLU A 152 -54.53 12.30 33.50
CA GLU A 152 -54.48 13.77 33.55
C GLU A 152 -54.23 14.33 32.14
N HIS A 153 -55.33 14.85 31.59
CA HIS A 153 -55.29 15.94 30.62
C HIS A 153 -54.61 17.15 31.29
N SER A 154 -53.61 17.74 30.65
CA SER A 154 -53.36 19.17 30.78
C SER A 154 -52.85 19.71 29.46
N SER A 155 -53.73 20.48 28.82
CA SER A 155 -53.49 21.32 27.66
C SER A 155 -53.06 22.71 28.12
N THR A 156 -51.93 23.21 27.62
CA THR A 156 -51.58 24.63 27.40
C THR A 156 -50.30 24.62 26.56
N GLU A 157 -50.34 24.91 25.26
CA GLU A 157 -50.28 26.22 24.59
C GLU A 157 -48.93 26.34 23.83
N ASP A 158 -49.07 26.63 22.54
CA ASP A 158 -48.21 27.39 21.63
C ASP A 158 -46.70 27.09 21.54
N ASN A 159 -46.28 26.57 20.38
CA ASN A 159 -45.46 27.40 19.47
C ASN A 159 -45.47 26.86 18.03
N VAL A 160 -45.78 27.75 17.09
CA VAL A 160 -45.77 27.57 15.63
C VAL A 160 -44.44 28.08 15.09
N GLN A 161 -43.80 27.34 14.18
CA GLN A 161 -43.10 27.81 12.96
C GLN A 161 -42.55 26.57 12.21
N ASN A 162 -43.18 26.16 11.08
CA ASN A 162 -42.82 26.49 9.67
C ASN A 162 -41.36 26.10 9.32
N SER A 163 -41.00 25.47 8.19
CA SER A 163 -41.67 25.20 6.91
C SER A 163 -40.80 24.26 6.05
N ASP A 164 -41.37 23.82 4.92
CA ASP A 164 -40.75 23.35 3.67
C ASP A 164 -40.36 21.86 3.60
N ALA A 165 -41.14 20.94 3.01
CA ALA A 165 -41.70 20.85 1.65
C ALA A 165 -40.64 20.65 0.54
N ALA A 166 -40.48 19.41 0.09
CA ALA A 166 -40.22 19.06 -1.32
C ALA A 166 -40.49 17.57 -1.56
N SER A 167 -41.73 17.27 -1.98
CA SER A 167 -42.08 16.04 -2.67
C SER A 167 -41.54 16.07 -4.11
N SER A 168 -41.14 14.92 -4.63
CA SER A 168 -41.12 14.68 -6.07
C SER A 168 -41.64 13.28 -6.33
N GLN A 169 -42.91 13.26 -6.68
CA GLN A 169 -43.73 12.13 -7.09
C GLN A 169 -43.60 12.03 -8.61
N THR A 170 -43.25 10.87 -9.13
CA THR A 170 -43.44 10.53 -10.55
C THR A 170 -44.11 9.17 -10.60
N ASP A 171 -45.41 9.18 -10.87
CA ASP A 171 -46.20 8.03 -11.25
C ASP A 171 -45.96 7.72 -12.74
N ILE A 172 -45.61 6.47 -13.07
CA ILE A 172 -46.01 5.83 -14.33
C ILE A 172 -46.39 4.38 -14.03
N ALA A 173 -47.63 4.05 -14.38
CA ALA A 173 -48.26 2.73 -14.27
C ALA A 173 -48.04 1.86 -15.53
N GLY A 174 -48.14 0.54 -15.34
CA GLY A 174 -48.16 -0.49 -16.38
C GLY A 174 -47.53 -1.79 -15.87
N ASP A 175 -48.23 -2.55 -15.03
CA ASP A 175 -49.01 -3.75 -15.40
C ASP A 175 -48.15 -4.98 -15.75
N HIS A 176 -48.07 -5.92 -14.80
CA HIS A 176 -48.24 -7.34 -15.14
C HIS A 176 -48.73 -8.12 -13.91
N SER A 177 -49.90 -8.71 -14.07
CA SER A 177 -50.59 -9.60 -13.14
C SER A 177 -49.84 -10.92 -12.91
N THR A 178 -49.90 -11.45 -11.69
CA THR A 178 -50.36 -12.83 -11.44
C THR A 178 -50.90 -12.98 -10.02
N ASP A 179 -52.20 -13.27 -9.97
CA ASP A 179 -52.94 -13.76 -8.81
C ASP A 179 -52.30 -15.01 -8.19
N SER A 180 -52.30 -15.06 -6.86
CA SER A 180 -52.53 -16.28 -6.07
C SER A 180 -53.02 -15.92 -4.67
N ASN A 181 -54.31 -15.60 -4.62
CA ASN A 181 -55.34 -16.30 -3.84
C ASN A 181 -55.07 -16.67 -2.35
N LEU A 182 -55.95 -16.13 -1.49
CA LEU A 182 -56.55 -16.73 -0.26
C LEU A 182 -55.65 -16.81 0.99
N HIS A 183 -56.13 -16.67 2.22
CA HIS A 183 -57.37 -16.21 2.86
C HIS A 183 -57.09 -16.39 4.37
N ALA A 184 -57.78 -15.64 5.21
CA ALA A 184 -58.00 -15.92 6.63
C ALA A 184 -56.81 -15.76 7.60
N THR A 185 -56.85 -14.64 8.31
CA THR A 185 -57.00 -14.61 9.77
C THR A 185 -56.53 -15.87 10.52
N SER A 186 -55.29 -15.85 10.99
CA SER A 186 -54.97 -16.47 12.27
C SER A 186 -53.86 -15.65 12.92
N SER A 187 -54.07 -15.31 14.17
CA SER A 187 -53.12 -14.68 15.08
C SER A 187 -52.01 -15.67 15.43
N ASP A 188 -51.22 -16.10 14.45
CA ASP A 188 -50.12 -17.03 14.67
C ASP A 188 -48.77 -16.30 14.54
N PRO A 189 -48.11 -15.92 15.66
CA PRO A 189 -46.89 -15.11 15.68
C PRO A 189 -45.66 -15.83 15.07
N THR A 190 -45.82 -17.08 14.65
CA THR A 190 -44.74 -17.94 14.18
C THR A 190 -44.44 -17.81 12.68
N ALA A 191 -45.40 -17.36 11.87
CA ALA A 191 -45.24 -17.28 10.41
C ALA A 191 -44.10 -16.32 9.95
N PRO A 192 -43.92 -15.12 10.55
CA PRO A 192 -42.79 -14.24 10.21
C PRO A 192 -41.43 -14.79 10.67
N LEU A 193 -41.40 -15.58 11.74
CA LEU A 193 -40.17 -16.22 12.22
C LEU A 193 -39.72 -17.33 11.28
N LEU A 194 -40.67 -18.10 10.75
CA LEU A 194 -40.38 -19.16 9.77
C LEU A 194 -39.87 -18.58 8.45
N SER A 195 -40.41 -17.45 7.98
CA SER A 195 -39.89 -16.79 6.77
C SER A 195 -38.49 -16.20 6.98
N LEU A 196 -38.19 -15.66 8.17
CA LEU A 196 -36.84 -15.23 8.51
C LEU A 196 -35.85 -16.41 8.55
N ILE A 197 -36.24 -17.53 9.17
CA ILE A 197 -35.40 -18.74 9.20
C ILE A 197 -35.12 -19.25 7.78
N GLU A 198 -36.11 -19.23 6.89
CA GLU A 198 -35.93 -19.64 5.51
C GLU A 198 -35.02 -18.68 4.73
N SER A 199 -35.16 -17.37 4.95
CA SER A 199 -34.25 -16.37 4.35
C SER A 199 -32.81 -16.51 4.85
N LEU A 200 -32.59 -16.78 6.14
CA LEU A 200 -31.26 -17.00 6.69
C LEU A 200 -30.63 -18.29 6.15
N ARG A 201 -31.43 -19.33 5.90
CA ARG A 201 -30.96 -20.57 5.25
C ARG A 201 -30.53 -20.33 3.82
N GLU A 202 -31.31 -19.57 3.06
CA GLU A 202 -30.98 -19.18 1.69
C GLU A 202 -29.70 -18.31 1.64
N ASP A 203 -29.55 -17.37 2.57
CA ASP A 203 -28.35 -16.54 2.68
C ASP A 203 -27.11 -17.36 3.07
N ILE A 204 -27.24 -18.33 3.99
CA ILE A 204 -26.16 -19.27 4.32
C ILE A 204 -25.81 -20.14 3.12
N ALA A 205 -26.79 -20.65 2.38
CA ALA A 205 -26.56 -21.43 1.17
C ALA A 205 -25.81 -20.59 0.12
N ARG A 206 -26.22 -19.35 -0.09
CA ARG A 206 -25.57 -18.40 -0.99
C ARG A 206 -24.14 -18.07 -0.58
N VAL A 207 -23.89 -17.81 0.70
CA VAL A 207 -22.55 -17.55 1.23
C VAL A 207 -21.67 -18.80 1.14
N SER A 208 -22.22 -19.98 1.41
CA SER A 208 -21.48 -21.24 1.28
C SER A 208 -21.04 -21.50 -0.16
N ALA A 209 -21.92 -21.19 -1.13
CA ALA A 209 -21.62 -21.32 -2.55
C ALA A 209 -20.54 -20.31 -2.99
N SER A 210 -20.59 -19.07 -2.51
CA SER A 210 -19.57 -18.06 -2.85
C SER A 210 -18.22 -18.39 -2.22
N VAL A 211 -18.19 -18.92 -0.99
CA VAL A 211 -16.96 -19.41 -0.34
C VAL A 211 -16.38 -20.59 -1.12
N ALA A 212 -17.19 -21.54 -1.57
CA ALA A 212 -16.73 -22.65 -2.39
C ALA A 212 -16.15 -22.19 -3.74
N ASP A 213 -16.79 -21.22 -4.41
CA ASP A 213 -16.27 -20.64 -5.66
C ASP A 213 -14.92 -19.93 -5.41
N LEU A 214 -14.81 -19.13 -4.34
CA LEU A 214 -13.56 -18.46 -3.97
C LEU A 214 -12.46 -19.45 -3.60
N ASP A 215 -12.76 -20.51 -2.86
CA ASP A 215 -11.81 -21.57 -2.52
C ASP A 215 -11.29 -22.26 -3.80
N SER A 216 -12.17 -22.53 -4.76
CA SER A 216 -11.77 -23.11 -6.05
C SER A 216 -10.84 -22.18 -6.83
N ARG A 217 -11.14 -20.88 -6.90
CA ARG A 217 -10.30 -19.87 -7.59
C ARG A 217 -8.97 -19.68 -6.90
N HIS A 218 -8.97 -19.65 -5.57
CA HIS A 218 -7.76 -19.49 -4.77
C HIS A 218 -6.85 -20.72 -4.91
N SER A 219 -7.42 -21.92 -4.91
CA SER A 219 -6.71 -23.17 -5.18
C SER A 219 -6.10 -23.20 -6.59
N MET A 220 -6.83 -22.73 -7.61
CA MET A 220 -6.30 -22.57 -8.96
C MET A 220 -5.18 -21.51 -9.05
N MET A 221 -5.33 -20.38 -8.35
CA MET A 221 -4.31 -19.34 -8.30
C MET A 221 -3.02 -19.85 -7.66
N ILE A 222 -3.10 -20.52 -6.49
CA ILE A 222 -1.93 -21.09 -5.80
C ILE A 222 -1.25 -22.14 -6.67
N THR A 223 -2.01 -23.02 -7.31
CA THR A 223 -1.42 -24.03 -8.20
C THR A 223 -0.74 -23.40 -9.41
N ASN A 224 -1.31 -22.35 -10.00
CA ASN A 224 -0.68 -21.60 -11.09
C ASN A 224 0.61 -20.90 -10.66
N ASP A 225 0.58 -20.19 -9.52
CA ASP A 225 1.75 -19.53 -8.96
C ASP A 225 2.83 -20.53 -8.57
N GLY A 226 2.44 -21.69 -8.04
CA GLY A 226 3.34 -22.80 -7.74
C GLY A 226 4.03 -23.35 -9.00
N LEU A 227 3.33 -23.43 -10.13
CA LEU A 227 3.92 -23.82 -11.41
C LEU A 227 4.92 -22.78 -11.92
N ARG A 228 4.58 -21.49 -11.83
CA ARG A 228 5.49 -20.40 -12.20
C ARG A 228 6.75 -20.39 -11.35
N ALA A 229 6.61 -20.47 -10.03
CA ALA A 229 7.75 -20.52 -9.11
C ALA A 229 8.63 -21.74 -9.40
N ARG A 230 8.04 -22.90 -9.75
CA ARG A 230 8.80 -24.09 -10.14
C ARG A 230 9.58 -23.89 -11.44
N GLU A 231 9.01 -23.22 -12.44
CA GLU A 231 9.71 -22.90 -13.68
C GLU A 231 10.88 -21.94 -13.44
N ASP A 232 10.67 -20.90 -12.63
CA ASP A 232 11.74 -19.97 -12.24
C ASP A 232 12.88 -20.70 -11.50
N MET A 233 12.54 -21.64 -10.61
CA MET A 233 13.53 -22.49 -9.94
C MET A 233 14.25 -23.42 -10.93
N ALA A 234 13.56 -23.96 -11.94
CA ALA A 234 14.18 -24.78 -12.97
C ALA A 234 15.19 -23.95 -13.81
N HIS A 235 14.84 -22.72 -14.18
CA HIS A 235 15.73 -21.79 -14.85
C HIS A 235 16.95 -21.41 -13.99
N ALA A 236 16.74 -21.11 -12.71
CA ALA A 236 17.83 -20.81 -11.79
C ALA A 236 18.79 -22.02 -11.62
N ASN A 237 18.25 -23.23 -11.48
CA ASN A 237 19.05 -24.45 -11.43
C ASN A 237 19.84 -24.70 -12.71
N ALA A 238 19.24 -24.43 -13.88
CA ALA A 238 19.94 -24.53 -15.16
C ALA A 238 21.11 -23.52 -15.24
N ALA A 239 20.90 -22.27 -14.81
CA ALA A 239 21.95 -21.26 -14.75
C ALA A 239 23.08 -21.65 -13.79
N ILE A 240 22.75 -22.14 -12.59
CA ILE A 240 23.74 -22.63 -11.61
C ILE A 240 24.55 -23.80 -12.18
N ASN A 241 23.89 -24.75 -12.84
CA ASN A 241 24.58 -25.87 -13.48
C ASN A 241 25.47 -25.38 -14.63
N GLY A 242 25.05 -24.39 -15.40
CA GLY A 242 25.87 -23.71 -16.41
C GLY A 242 27.13 -23.08 -15.81
N LEU A 243 26.98 -22.30 -14.73
CA LEU A 243 28.10 -21.70 -14.01
C LEU A 243 29.04 -22.77 -13.43
N ARG A 244 28.51 -23.89 -12.93
CA ARG A 244 29.32 -25.01 -12.43
C ARG A 244 30.17 -25.62 -13.55
N VAL A 245 29.61 -25.80 -14.74
CA VAL A 245 30.36 -26.32 -15.90
C VAL A 245 31.45 -25.33 -16.33
N GLN A 246 31.13 -24.03 -16.38
CA GLN A 246 32.10 -22.98 -16.69
C GLN A 246 33.23 -22.94 -15.66
N LEU A 247 32.90 -22.99 -14.36
CA LEU A 247 33.89 -23.06 -13.29
C LEU A 247 34.75 -24.31 -13.41
N HIS A 248 34.15 -25.47 -13.68
CA HIS A 248 34.89 -26.71 -13.89
C HIS A 248 35.86 -26.61 -15.07
N TRP A 249 35.44 -25.98 -16.17
CA TRP A 249 36.30 -25.73 -17.33
C TRP A 249 37.48 -24.78 -17.00
N LEU A 250 37.22 -23.71 -16.23
CA LEU A 250 38.28 -22.80 -15.79
C LEU A 250 39.27 -23.47 -14.82
N VAL A 251 38.75 -24.27 -13.88
CA VAL A 251 39.58 -25.04 -12.93
C VAL A 251 40.42 -26.07 -13.66
N SER A 252 39.84 -26.81 -14.61
CA SER A 252 40.58 -27.81 -15.41
C SER A 252 41.62 -27.16 -16.32
N ALA A 253 41.30 -26.02 -16.95
CA ALA A 253 42.25 -25.23 -17.74
C ALA A 253 43.44 -24.75 -16.89
N ARG A 254 43.16 -24.22 -15.69
CA ARG A 254 44.21 -23.80 -14.74
C ARG A 254 45.08 -24.97 -14.28
N MET A 255 44.46 -26.11 -13.96
CA MET A 255 45.18 -27.32 -13.54
C MET A 255 46.08 -27.87 -14.67
N GLN A 256 45.62 -27.81 -15.93
CA GLN A 256 46.39 -28.25 -17.08
C GLN A 256 47.58 -27.31 -17.37
N GLN A 257 47.41 -26.00 -17.23
CA GLN A 257 48.50 -25.04 -17.36
C GLN A 257 49.54 -25.18 -16.24
N GLN A 258 49.10 -25.47 -15.01
CA GLN A 258 50.01 -25.79 -13.91
C GLN A 258 50.75 -27.12 -14.14
N ARG A 259 50.08 -28.13 -14.70
CA ARG A 259 50.75 -29.39 -15.10
C ARG A 259 51.78 -29.19 -16.22
N GLN A 260 51.51 -28.37 -17.24
CA GLN A 260 52.49 -28.06 -18.28
C GLN A 260 53.69 -27.29 -17.74
N GLY A 261 53.48 -26.35 -16.80
CA GLY A 261 54.57 -25.64 -16.12
C GLY A 261 55.49 -26.57 -15.30
N VAL A 262 54.93 -27.62 -14.68
CA VAL A 262 55.71 -28.62 -13.94
C VAL A 262 56.40 -29.63 -14.89
N GLN A 263 55.80 -29.98 -16.03
CA GLN A 263 56.44 -30.86 -17.02
C GLN A 263 57.63 -30.19 -17.73
N GLN A 264 57.61 -28.87 -17.92
CA GLN A 264 58.75 -28.13 -18.51
C GLN A 264 59.92 -27.94 -17.53
N GLN A 265 59.69 -28.00 -16.21
CA GLN A 265 60.74 -28.06 -15.19
C GLN A 265 61.17 -29.50 -14.83
N GLY A 266 60.35 -30.52 -15.10
CA GLY A 266 60.69 -31.93 -14.89
C GLY A 266 61.40 -32.62 -16.07
N ALA A 267 61.35 -32.04 -17.28
CA ALA A 267 61.97 -32.60 -18.48
C ALA A 267 63.51 -32.50 -18.50
N THR A 268 64.14 -31.80 -17.55
CA THR A 268 65.60 -31.81 -17.36
C THR A 268 66.09 -32.82 -16.33
N ALA A 269 65.20 -33.62 -15.70
CA ALA A 269 65.58 -34.50 -14.58
C ALA A 269 65.12 -35.97 -14.69
N ALA A 270 64.47 -36.41 -15.76
CA ALA A 270 63.98 -37.80 -15.88
C ALA A 270 64.48 -38.50 -17.16
N SER A 271 65.80 -38.73 -17.22
CA SER A 271 66.40 -39.79 -18.04
C SER A 271 67.13 -40.77 -17.13
N ALA A 272 66.40 -41.65 -16.43
CA ALA A 272 66.92 -42.91 -15.90
C ALA A 272 65.78 -43.81 -15.39
N ALA A 273 65.82 -45.08 -15.82
CA ALA A 273 65.02 -46.23 -15.38
C ALA A 273 63.53 -46.22 -15.83
N GLY A 274 62.94 -47.29 -16.34
CA GLY A 274 63.29 -48.70 -16.44
C GLY A 274 61.97 -49.47 -16.58
N SER A 275 61.91 -50.42 -17.51
CA SER A 275 60.73 -51.15 -18.00
C SER A 275 59.90 -51.92 -16.96
N SER A 276 58.57 -52.03 -17.14
CA SER A 276 57.83 -53.32 -17.34
C SER A 276 56.29 -53.24 -17.17
N ALA A 277 55.59 -53.79 -18.18
CA ALA A 277 54.37 -54.63 -18.17
C ALA A 277 53.04 -54.23 -17.47
N GLY A 278 51.93 -54.28 -18.26
CA GLY A 278 50.59 -54.72 -17.82
C GLY A 278 49.40 -53.90 -18.33
N PRO A 279 48.43 -54.47 -19.09
CA PRO A 279 47.24 -53.75 -19.56
C PRO A 279 46.08 -53.89 -18.54
N GLY A 280 45.60 -52.77 -18.01
CA GLY A 280 44.47 -52.71 -17.07
C GLY A 280 43.30 -51.93 -17.66
N VAL A 281 42.27 -52.66 -18.08
CA VAL A 281 40.93 -52.14 -18.42
C VAL A 281 40.32 -51.49 -17.18
N VAL A 282 39.99 -50.20 -17.23
CA VAL A 282 39.20 -49.52 -16.18
C VAL A 282 37.84 -49.14 -16.73
N ARG A 283 36.84 -49.91 -16.31
CA ARG A 283 35.40 -49.72 -16.57
C ARG A 283 34.92 -48.40 -15.96
N ARG A 284 34.09 -47.67 -16.73
CA ARG A 284 33.30 -46.52 -16.24
C ARG A 284 32.33 -47.00 -15.15
N LEU A 285 32.46 -46.43 -13.95
CA LEU A 285 31.45 -46.44 -12.89
C LEU A 285 30.93 -45.02 -12.71
N SER A 286 29.64 -44.80 -13.00
CA SER A 286 28.75 -43.84 -12.31
C SER A 286 27.40 -43.86 -13.02
N ASP A 287 26.57 -44.86 -12.68
CA ASP A 287 25.11 -44.71 -12.74
C ASP A 287 24.58 -45.23 -11.40
N SER A 288 24.07 -44.32 -10.59
CA SER A 288 23.34 -44.66 -9.38
C SER A 288 22.46 -43.50 -8.94
N VAL A 289 21.21 -43.87 -8.64
CA VAL A 289 20.16 -43.13 -7.94
C VAL A 289 19.15 -42.41 -8.84
N ARG A 290 18.22 -43.22 -9.36
CA ARG A 290 16.81 -42.86 -9.52
C ARG A 290 15.99 -43.83 -8.67
N GLN A 291 15.84 -43.52 -7.38
CA GLN A 291 14.90 -44.22 -6.51
C GLN A 291 13.52 -43.64 -6.73
N GLU A 292 12.61 -44.49 -7.21
CA GLU A 292 11.18 -44.28 -7.22
C GLU A 292 10.65 -44.36 -5.78
N THR A 293 10.01 -43.30 -5.31
CA THR A 293 9.17 -43.35 -4.11
C THR A 293 7.74 -43.62 -4.55
N LYS A 294 7.27 -44.83 -4.27
CA LYS A 294 5.83 -45.14 -4.12
C LYS A 294 5.27 -44.31 -2.97
N LEU A 295 4.21 -43.57 -3.26
CA LEU A 295 3.02 -43.36 -2.42
C LEU A 295 1.91 -42.86 -3.36
#